data_AF-A0A1G1ZUM1-F1
#
_entry.id   AF-A0A1G1ZUM1-F1
#
_cell.length_a   1.000
_cell.length_b   1.000
_cell.length_c   1.000
_cell.angle_alpha   90.00
_cell.angle_beta   90.00
_cell.angle_gamma   90.00
#
_symmetry.space_group_name_H-M   'P 1'
#
loop_
_entity.id
_entity.type
_entity.pdbx_description
1 polymer ?
#
loop_
_entity_poly.entity_id
_entity_poly.type
_entity_poly.pdbx_seq_one_letter_code
_entity_poly.pdbx_strand_id
1 'polypeptide(L)'
;MTLSQTKPEDINKINITAPSARSYYAELLNMHRAEKLGLLTKNWRLVNVFANGRSSVYLVSDQWSKDLLAKAGWPDDANILVLGAVADISSEDTEMIWKSYTHGEGFYEAPSVLLKIIRYADNETFKKSIGVLLDLDKFYKWNALRALAGNTRQSDENITMLFNTATGMFEIVPADISIASLENNNDEASLLTKRILSIDAFKEERNKVLREYIENKANLKDDVAFYDRIDAESRSDFFRDFSKEDNNFVFWYKIKTTRKRLIENFDRVKTVLENKYSFLDANADATKLKFGNGFERFPETWGTIDEFLATNYQFLKQDDRTIILPPGSHAFRKTVIIPVGVDVIIKPGATLFMDKGVSIISYSPVVAEGIANQPIRVVRSSQGGAWGTFAVINTKRNKSIINHVRFEGGSGAEMNGAIFTGMVAFHNADVDIENSSFNNAGDDDGLNVKYGTALIKNSYFSGNYSDGIDIDFAGNNTRIVGNRFIDNGYGGGGDGIDLSWSKIVVENNTVHKCTDKGVSVGENSKPIIKNNKIEQCDIGIAVKDSSVAQITNNSINQVRIGVAAYQKKDVFAGGNANLKDNTITNTIINYEKDDLSSINIQ
;
A
#
# COMPACT_ATOMS: atom_id res chain seq x y z
N MET A 1 -2.29 31.98 25.42
CA MET A 1 -2.03 32.99 24.38
C MET A 1 -2.69 32.47 23.11
N THR A 2 -3.77 33.12 22.70
CA THR A 2 -4.55 32.79 21.50
C THR A 2 -3.78 33.24 20.26
N LEU A 3 -3.46 32.31 19.37
CA LEU A 3 -2.95 32.56 18.01
C LEU A 3 -3.71 31.57 17.11
N SER A 4 -4.83 32.02 16.56
CA SER A 4 -4.97 32.49 15.17
C SER A 4 -4.94 31.36 14.15
N GLN A 5 -6.13 31.07 13.62
CA GLN A 5 -6.34 30.32 12.39
C GLN A 5 -5.39 30.84 11.31
N THR A 6 -4.41 30.01 10.96
CA THR A 6 -3.55 30.13 9.79
C THR A 6 -3.50 28.74 9.14
N LYS A 7 -3.45 28.73 7.80
CA LYS A 7 -3.57 27.57 6.92
C LYS A 7 -2.62 26.43 7.28
N PRO A 8 -2.90 25.16 6.88
CA PRO A 8 -1.99 24.05 7.10
C PRO A 8 -0.76 24.25 6.21
N GLU A 9 0.30 24.84 6.76
CA GLU A 9 1.64 24.73 6.18
C GLU A 9 2.29 23.45 6.75
N ASP A 10 2.73 22.60 5.84
CA ASP A 10 3.38 21.30 6.02
C ASP A 10 4.75 21.42 6.71
N ILE A 11 4.75 21.86 7.97
CA ILE A 11 5.92 21.74 8.83
C ILE A 11 5.89 20.31 9.39
N ASN A 12 7.00 19.57 9.24
CA ASN A 12 7.25 18.30 9.92
C ASN A 12 7.09 18.47 11.45
N LYS A 13 5.88 18.23 11.95
CA LYS A 13 5.59 18.30 13.38
C LYS A 13 6.12 17.05 14.06
N ILE A 14 6.67 17.24 15.25
CA ILE A 14 7.15 16.15 16.10
C ILE A 14 6.29 16.06 17.36
N ASN A 15 6.07 14.85 17.85
CA ASN A 15 5.50 14.59 19.16
C ASN A 15 6.64 14.44 20.15
N ILE A 16 6.63 15.23 21.22
CA ILE A 16 7.56 15.09 22.34
C ILE A 16 6.81 14.44 23.50
N THR A 17 7.30 13.30 23.99
CA THR A 17 6.66 12.50 25.04
C THR A 17 7.65 12.21 26.16
N ALA A 18 7.20 12.31 27.41
CA ALA A 18 8.00 11.89 28.56
C ALA A 18 8.34 10.40 28.42
N PRO A 19 9.62 9.97 28.56
CA PRO A 19 9.99 8.57 28.36
C PRO A 19 9.22 7.60 29.28
N SER A 20 8.92 8.00 30.51
CA SER A 20 8.11 7.22 31.47
C SER A 20 6.73 6.86 30.93
N ALA A 21 6.06 7.75 30.19
CA ALA A 21 4.74 7.53 29.61
C ALA A 21 4.71 6.42 28.55
N ARG A 22 5.88 6.08 27.98
CA ARG A 22 6.06 4.98 27.00
C ARG A 22 6.94 3.87 27.54
N SER A 23 7.05 3.74 28.87
CA SER A 23 7.87 2.72 29.53
C SER A 23 9.34 2.75 29.08
N TYR A 24 9.90 3.95 28.93
CA TYR A 24 11.26 4.24 28.50
C TYR A 24 11.60 3.64 27.14
N TYR A 25 12.39 2.56 27.11
CA TYR A 25 12.88 1.95 25.87
C TYR A 25 11.88 0.96 25.25
N ALA A 26 10.75 0.69 25.90
CA ALA A 26 9.80 -0.33 25.45
C ALA A 26 9.20 0.00 24.07
N GLU A 27 8.74 1.23 23.86
CA GLU A 27 8.19 1.66 22.55
C GLU A 27 9.26 1.54 21.46
N LEU A 28 10.49 2.03 21.70
CA LEU A 28 11.59 1.92 20.75
C LEU A 28 11.87 0.47 20.35
N LEU A 29 11.89 -0.46 21.31
CA LEU A 29 12.09 -1.87 21.04
C LEU A 29 10.96 -2.46 20.20
N ASN A 30 9.71 -2.13 20.53
CA ASN A 30 8.55 -2.67 19.80
C ASN A 30 8.45 -2.07 18.38
N MET A 31 8.90 -0.84 18.16
CA MET A 31 9.03 -0.26 16.83
C MET A 31 10.14 -0.93 16.03
N HIS A 32 11.30 -1.20 16.63
CA HIS A 32 12.37 -2.00 16.00
C HIS A 32 11.87 -3.40 15.57
N ARG A 33 11.08 -4.06 16.43
CA ARG A 33 10.44 -5.34 16.09
C ARG A 33 9.40 -5.21 14.99
N ALA A 34 8.58 -4.16 15.01
CA ALA A 34 7.59 -3.86 13.99
C ALA A 34 8.24 -3.65 12.62
N GLU A 35 9.34 -2.90 12.55
CA GLU A 35 10.13 -2.70 11.33
C GLU A 35 10.69 -4.02 10.79
N LYS A 36 11.25 -4.87 11.66
CA LYS A 36 11.69 -6.23 11.30
C LYS A 36 10.59 -7.10 10.72
N LEU A 37 9.35 -6.90 11.19
CA LEU A 37 8.15 -7.60 10.69
C LEU A 37 7.57 -6.93 9.44
N GLY A 38 8.10 -5.78 9.00
CA GLY A 38 7.61 -5.03 7.84
C GLY A 38 6.29 -4.29 8.11
N LEU A 39 6.06 -3.83 9.33
CA LEU A 39 4.93 -2.98 9.70
C LEU A 39 5.31 -1.50 9.60
N LEU A 40 4.33 -0.64 9.28
CA LEU A 40 4.52 0.82 9.30
C LEU A 40 4.75 1.30 10.74
N THR A 41 5.82 2.04 10.97
CA THR A 41 6.15 2.64 12.27
C THR A 41 6.37 4.14 12.13
N LYS A 42 6.20 4.85 13.24
CA LYS A 42 6.75 6.21 13.35
C LYS A 42 8.25 6.13 13.65
N ASN A 43 8.99 7.13 13.18
CA ASN A 43 10.40 7.29 13.52
C ASN A 43 10.58 7.79 14.96
N TRP A 44 10.58 6.85 15.91
CA TRP A 44 10.78 7.11 17.34
C TRP A 44 12.28 7.20 17.67
N ARG A 45 12.67 8.22 18.45
CA ARG A 45 14.07 8.46 18.85
C ARG A 45 14.15 9.17 20.20
N LEU A 46 15.26 8.96 20.92
CA LEU A 46 15.57 9.75 22.12
C LEU A 46 16.29 11.04 21.72
N VAL A 47 15.91 12.14 22.34
CA VAL A 47 16.60 13.43 22.17
C VAL A 47 16.79 14.11 23.52
N ASN A 48 17.89 14.84 23.64
CA ASN A 48 18.08 15.78 24.74
C ASN A 48 17.47 17.13 24.36
N VAL A 49 16.46 17.56 25.09
CA VAL A 49 15.85 18.89 24.92
C VAL A 49 16.48 19.82 25.94
N PHE A 50 17.08 20.91 25.45
CA PHE A 50 17.58 21.99 26.30
C PHE A 50 16.57 23.13 26.34
N ALA A 51 15.99 23.38 27.52
CA ALA A 51 15.04 24.45 27.74
C ALA A 51 15.28 25.11 29.10
N ASN A 52 15.24 26.45 29.15
CA ASN A 52 15.38 27.23 30.38
C ASN A 52 16.62 26.85 31.22
N GLY A 53 17.76 26.56 30.57
CA GLY A 53 19.00 26.20 31.25
C GLY A 53 19.09 24.75 31.74
N ARG A 54 18.11 23.90 31.40
CA ARG A 54 18.06 22.48 31.81
C ARG A 54 18.04 21.57 30.58
N SER A 55 18.73 20.44 30.68
CA SER A 55 18.71 19.37 29.67
C SER A 55 17.92 18.19 30.21
N SER A 56 16.98 17.70 29.40
CA SER A 56 16.10 16.59 29.77
C SER A 56 15.94 15.62 28.61
N VAL A 57 15.82 14.34 28.91
CA VAL A 57 15.66 13.30 27.88
C VAL A 57 14.18 13.14 27.54
N TYR A 58 13.87 13.23 26.24
CA TYR A 58 12.52 12.99 25.73
C TYR A 58 12.51 11.92 24.65
N LEU A 59 11.38 11.25 24.54
CA LEU A 59 11.07 10.40 23.41
C LEU A 59 10.35 11.24 22.35
N VAL A 60 10.84 11.21 21.12
CA VAL A 60 10.30 11.98 20.00
C VAL A 60 9.88 11.07 18.86
N SER A 61 8.68 11.29 18.32
CA SER A 61 8.25 10.70 17.05
C SER A 61 7.79 11.76 16.08
N ASP A 62 7.82 11.41 14.79
CA ASP A 62 7.19 12.22 13.76
C ASP A 62 5.66 12.16 13.91
N GLN A 63 4.96 13.25 13.59
CA GLN A 63 3.50 13.25 13.51
C GLN A 63 3.04 12.54 12.23
N TRP A 64 1.85 11.94 12.29
CA TRP A 64 1.20 11.44 11.08
C TRP A 64 0.93 12.63 10.15
N SER A 65 1.41 12.52 8.92
CA SER A 65 1.23 13.48 7.83
C SER A 65 1.36 12.75 6.50
N LYS A 66 0.89 13.38 5.41
CA LYS A 66 1.10 12.87 4.05
C LYS A 66 2.59 12.71 3.75
N ASP A 67 3.38 13.69 4.17
CA ASP A 67 4.84 13.69 4.07
C ASP A 67 5.51 12.50 4.76
N LEU A 68 5.05 12.13 5.96
CA LEU A 68 5.58 10.95 6.66
C LEU A 68 5.26 9.68 5.88
N LEU A 69 4.05 9.55 5.34
CA LEU A 69 3.66 8.41 4.52
C LEU A 69 4.50 8.34 3.26
N ALA A 70 4.60 9.45 2.52
CA ALA A 70 5.43 9.58 1.32
C ALA A 70 6.86 9.13 1.60
N LYS A 71 7.47 9.61 2.69
CA LYS A 71 8.85 9.29 3.08
C LYS A 71 9.02 7.84 3.55
N ALA A 72 8.01 7.28 4.21
CA ALA A 72 8.03 5.92 4.72
C ALA A 72 7.73 4.86 3.65
N GLY A 73 7.48 5.27 2.40
CA GLY A 73 7.11 4.35 1.33
C GLY A 73 5.69 3.82 1.47
N TRP A 74 4.77 4.70 1.87
CA TRP A 74 3.33 4.49 1.87
C TRP A 74 2.64 5.52 0.97
N PRO A 75 1.42 5.23 0.46
CA PRO A 75 0.69 6.21 -0.35
C PRO A 75 0.45 7.48 0.47
N ASP A 76 0.75 8.63 -0.12
CA ASP A 76 0.55 9.93 0.51
C ASP A 76 -0.93 10.35 0.54
N ASP A 77 -1.78 9.65 -0.20
CA ASP A 77 -3.25 9.73 -0.15
C ASP A 77 -3.89 8.74 0.84
N ALA A 78 -3.11 7.88 1.52
CA ALA A 78 -3.66 6.96 2.52
C ALA A 78 -4.19 7.69 3.77
N ASN A 79 -5.18 7.08 4.41
CA ASN A 79 -5.84 7.66 5.58
C ASN A 79 -5.38 7.01 6.89
N ILE A 80 -4.65 7.74 7.73
CA ILE A 80 -4.33 7.28 9.08
C ILE A 80 -5.52 7.57 10.01
N LEU A 81 -6.17 6.49 10.43
CA LEU A 81 -7.37 6.48 11.24
C LEU A 81 -7.04 5.93 12.64
N VAL A 82 -7.44 6.66 13.67
CA VAL A 82 -7.29 6.23 15.07
C VAL A 82 -8.66 6.11 15.71
N LEU A 83 -8.92 4.95 16.32
CA LEU A 83 -10.08 4.71 17.14
C LEU A 83 -9.87 5.32 18.53
N GLY A 84 -10.68 6.31 18.90
CA GLY A 84 -10.55 7.03 20.17
C GLY A 84 -10.76 6.15 21.41
N ALA A 85 -10.16 6.51 22.54
CA ALA A 85 -10.14 5.73 23.79
C ALA A 85 -11.50 5.50 24.49
N VAL A 86 -12.59 6.12 24.01
CA VAL A 86 -13.96 5.92 24.54
C VAL A 86 -14.82 5.09 23.58
N ALA A 87 -14.24 4.65 22.47
CA ALA A 87 -14.94 3.90 21.45
C ALA A 87 -14.90 2.41 21.75
N ASP A 88 -16.04 1.85 22.09
CA ASP A 88 -16.23 0.42 22.19
C ASP A 88 -16.59 -0.11 20.80
N ILE A 89 -15.70 -0.89 20.18
CA ILE A 89 -15.96 -1.51 18.88
C ILE A 89 -17.20 -2.42 18.89
N SER A 90 -17.84 -2.70 20.04
CA SER A 90 -19.15 -3.34 20.17
C SER A 90 -20.36 -2.39 20.16
N SER A 91 -20.19 -1.07 20.35
CA SER A 91 -21.27 -0.08 20.42
C SER A 91 -21.70 0.47 19.06
N GLU A 92 -23.01 0.43 18.74
CA GLU A 92 -23.60 1.00 17.51
C GLU A 92 -23.26 2.48 17.29
N ASP A 93 -22.97 3.24 18.36
CA ASP A 93 -22.61 4.68 18.29
C ASP A 93 -21.15 4.96 17.84
N THR A 94 -20.36 3.90 17.59
CA THR A 94 -18.90 4.00 17.31
C THR A 94 -18.58 4.39 15.86
N GLU A 95 -19.59 4.47 14.99
CA GLU A 95 -19.41 4.90 13.60
C GLU A 95 -18.90 6.36 13.48
N MET A 96 -18.95 7.14 14.57
CA MET A 96 -18.59 8.57 14.60
C MET A 96 -17.28 8.94 15.32
N ILE A 97 -16.46 7.97 15.77
CA ILE A 97 -15.34 8.25 16.73
C ILE A 97 -13.94 8.10 16.08
N TRP A 98 -13.86 7.84 14.77
CA TRP A 98 -12.57 7.72 14.07
C TRP A 98 -12.00 9.10 13.74
N LYS A 99 -10.78 9.35 14.21
CA LYS A 99 -10.02 10.55 13.86
C LYS A 99 -9.06 10.26 12.72
N SER A 100 -9.15 11.02 11.63
CA SER A 100 -8.12 11.03 10.59
C SER A 100 -7.00 12.00 10.94
N TYR A 101 -5.77 11.60 10.65
CA TYR A 101 -4.60 12.46 10.74
C TYR A 101 -4.16 13.05 9.39
N THR A 102 -4.65 12.53 8.26
CA THR A 102 -4.22 12.96 6.90
C THR A 102 -5.33 13.61 6.07
N HIS A 103 -6.59 13.47 6.48
CA HIS A 103 -7.77 13.94 5.73
C HIS A 103 -8.71 14.87 6.54
N GLY A 104 -8.39 15.14 7.81
CA GLY A 104 -9.17 16.05 8.67
C GLY A 104 -10.37 15.39 9.37
N GLU A 105 -11.22 16.18 10.03
CA GLU A 105 -12.43 15.67 10.69
C GLU A 105 -13.51 15.38 9.65
N GLY A 106 -14.14 14.20 9.72
CA GLY A 106 -15.17 13.78 8.78
C GLY A 106 -15.68 12.37 9.07
N PHE A 107 -16.80 12.01 8.45
CA PHE A 107 -17.29 10.64 8.45
C PHE A 107 -16.54 9.83 7.39
N TYR A 108 -16.00 8.68 7.80
CA TYR A 108 -15.33 7.75 6.91
C TYR A 108 -16.15 6.47 6.85
N GLU A 109 -16.49 6.03 5.64
CA GLU A 109 -17.40 4.88 5.47
C GLU A 109 -16.70 3.55 5.78
N ALA A 110 -15.43 3.39 5.39
CA ALA A 110 -14.68 2.15 5.56
C ALA A 110 -14.64 1.64 7.02
N PRO A 111 -14.45 2.50 8.05
CA PRO A 111 -14.59 2.06 9.43
C PRO A 111 -15.97 1.50 9.79
N SER A 112 -17.08 2.09 9.33
CA SER A 112 -18.43 1.54 9.56
C SER A 112 -18.59 0.16 8.92
N VAL A 113 -18.04 -0.04 7.72
CA VAL A 113 -18.03 -1.36 7.04
C VAL A 113 -17.29 -2.39 7.89
N LEU A 114 -16.10 -2.06 8.41
CA LEU A 114 -15.33 -2.95 9.27
C LEU A 114 -16.09 -3.31 10.55
N LEU A 115 -16.69 -2.32 11.23
CA LEU A 115 -17.49 -2.55 12.44
C LEU A 115 -18.68 -3.48 12.18
N LYS A 116 -19.42 -3.25 11.09
CA LYS A 116 -20.55 -4.09 10.71
C LYS A 116 -20.15 -5.53 10.42
N ILE A 117 -19.03 -5.76 9.74
CA ILE A 117 -18.50 -7.10 9.48
C ILE A 117 -18.11 -7.81 10.77
N ILE A 118 -17.43 -7.12 11.69
CA ILE A 118 -17.04 -7.70 12.98
C ILE A 118 -18.27 -8.12 13.80
N ARG A 119 -19.33 -7.30 13.79
CA ARG A 119 -20.52 -7.47 14.65
C ARG A 119 -21.58 -8.42 14.10
N TYR A 120 -21.90 -8.28 12.82
CA TYR A 120 -23.11 -8.86 12.23
C TYR A 120 -22.83 -9.95 11.20
N ALA A 121 -21.59 -10.17 10.76
CA ALA A 121 -21.27 -11.30 9.89
C ALA A 121 -21.22 -12.60 10.71
N ASP A 122 -21.89 -13.64 10.22
CA ASP A 122 -21.67 -15.01 10.70
C ASP A 122 -20.22 -15.48 10.42
N ASN A 123 -19.82 -16.61 10.99
CA ASN A 123 -18.44 -17.09 10.85
C ASN A 123 -18.00 -17.31 9.39
N GLU A 124 -18.87 -17.83 8.53
CA GLU A 124 -18.54 -18.11 7.13
C GLU A 124 -18.40 -16.82 6.31
N THR A 125 -19.32 -15.86 6.51
CA THR A 125 -19.27 -14.55 5.88
C THR A 125 -18.08 -13.75 6.37
N PHE A 126 -17.80 -13.76 7.68
CA PHE A 126 -16.65 -13.08 8.26
C PHE A 126 -15.35 -13.61 7.65
N LYS A 127 -15.20 -14.93 7.58
CA LYS A 127 -14.01 -15.60 7.01
C LYS A 127 -13.74 -15.20 5.56
N LYS A 128 -14.79 -14.98 4.76
CA LYS A 128 -14.63 -14.58 3.35
C LYS A 128 -14.45 -13.07 3.16
N SER A 129 -15.08 -12.26 4.00
CA SER A 129 -15.13 -10.80 3.83
C SER A 129 -13.97 -10.04 4.50
N ILE A 130 -13.52 -10.47 5.69
CA ILE A 130 -12.54 -9.68 6.46
C ILE A 130 -11.22 -9.50 5.72
N GLY A 131 -10.78 -10.53 4.98
CA GLY A 131 -9.53 -10.50 4.21
C GLY A 131 -9.58 -9.61 2.96
N VAL A 132 -10.78 -9.13 2.57
CA VAL A 132 -10.96 -8.14 1.50
C VAL A 132 -10.84 -6.72 2.04
N LEU A 133 -11.14 -6.51 3.33
CA LEU A 133 -11.13 -5.18 3.97
C LEU A 133 -9.90 -4.93 4.85
N LEU A 134 -9.26 -5.96 5.39
CA LEU A 134 -8.13 -5.85 6.32
C LEU A 134 -6.96 -6.71 5.83
N ASP A 135 -5.75 -6.13 5.84
CA ASP A 135 -4.54 -6.89 5.54
C ASP A 135 -4.22 -7.82 6.71
N LEU A 136 -4.69 -9.06 6.57
CA LEU A 136 -4.51 -10.10 7.56
C LEU A 136 -3.03 -10.42 7.83
N ASP A 137 -2.12 -10.29 6.86
CA ASP A 137 -0.68 -10.54 7.09
C ASP A 137 -0.09 -9.51 8.06
N LYS A 138 -0.39 -8.23 7.81
CA LYS A 138 -0.01 -7.12 8.72
C LYS A 138 -0.65 -7.29 10.10
N PHE A 139 -1.91 -7.71 10.15
CA PHE A 139 -2.59 -8.01 11.41
C PHE A 139 -1.90 -9.15 12.19
N TYR A 140 -1.54 -10.26 11.53
CA TYR A 140 -0.86 -11.39 12.18
C TYR A 140 0.50 -10.99 12.76
N LYS A 141 1.27 -10.21 12.01
CA LYS A 141 2.56 -9.64 12.44
C LYS A 141 2.40 -8.71 13.64
N TRP A 142 1.42 -7.81 13.60
CA TRP A 142 1.11 -6.94 14.72
C TRP A 142 0.66 -7.72 15.96
N ASN A 143 -0.18 -8.75 15.80
CA ASN A 143 -0.63 -9.56 16.93
C ASN A 143 0.52 -10.40 17.53
N ALA A 144 1.42 -10.94 16.70
CA ALA A 144 2.63 -11.62 17.16
C ALA A 144 3.55 -10.67 17.95
N LEU A 145 3.71 -9.42 17.49
CA LEU A 145 4.42 -8.37 18.23
C LEU A 145 3.79 -8.10 19.61
N ARG A 146 2.46 -7.98 19.70
CA ARG A 146 1.75 -7.81 20.99
C ARG A 146 1.98 -8.99 21.93
N ALA A 147 1.96 -10.22 21.40
CA ALA A 147 2.25 -11.43 22.17
C ALA A 147 3.69 -11.41 22.73
N LEU A 148 4.68 -11.05 21.91
CA LEU A 148 6.09 -10.90 22.33
C LEU A 148 6.29 -9.80 23.38
N ALA A 149 5.46 -8.76 23.34
CA ALA A 149 5.47 -7.67 24.32
C ALA A 149 4.74 -8.02 25.63
N GLY A 150 4.03 -9.16 25.69
CA GLY A 150 3.19 -9.52 26.83
C GLY A 150 1.94 -8.64 26.95
N ASN A 151 1.54 -7.97 25.87
CA ASN A 151 0.47 -6.97 25.84
C ASN A 151 -0.82 -7.52 25.18
N THR A 152 -1.28 -8.69 25.62
CA THR A 152 -2.48 -9.37 25.08
C THR A 152 -3.79 -8.90 25.71
N ARG A 153 -3.72 -8.08 26.78
CA ARG A 153 -4.89 -7.62 27.56
C ARG A 153 -5.35 -6.19 27.23
N GLN A 154 -4.64 -5.47 26.38
CA GLN A 154 -5.11 -4.18 25.88
C GLN A 154 -6.35 -4.38 25.00
N SER A 155 -7.40 -3.60 25.29
CA SER A 155 -8.66 -3.53 24.54
C SER A 155 -8.43 -2.94 23.14
N ASP A 156 -9.50 -2.75 22.36
CA ASP A 156 -9.43 -2.06 21.06
C ASP A 156 -9.16 -0.54 21.17
N GLU A 157 -8.94 -0.03 22.38
CA GLU A 157 -8.59 1.37 22.62
C GLU A 157 -7.25 1.71 21.97
N ASN A 158 -7.23 2.82 21.21
CA ASN A 158 -6.05 3.36 20.52
C ASN A 158 -5.53 2.48 19.37
N ILE A 159 -6.36 1.62 18.78
CA ILE A 159 -6.01 1.00 17.49
C ILE A 159 -5.80 2.10 16.45
N THR A 160 -4.61 2.09 15.85
CA THR A 160 -4.27 2.92 14.69
C THR A 160 -4.29 2.02 13.46
N MET A 161 -5.02 2.45 12.44
CA MET A 161 -5.03 1.79 11.14
C MET A 161 -4.71 2.79 10.04
N LEU A 162 -4.03 2.32 9.00
CA LEU A 162 -3.91 3.01 7.73
C LEU A 162 -4.98 2.42 6.79
N PHE A 163 -5.83 3.24 6.21
CA PHE A 163 -6.69 2.83 5.09
C PHE A 163 -6.01 3.21 3.78
N ASN A 164 -5.60 2.19 3.02
CA ASN A 164 -4.86 2.32 1.78
C ASN A 164 -5.84 2.38 0.61
N THR A 165 -6.00 3.55 0.01
CA THR A 165 -6.89 3.82 -1.13
C THR A 165 -6.43 3.13 -2.41
N ALA A 166 -5.17 2.72 -2.54
CA ALA A 166 -4.77 1.88 -3.67
C ALA A 166 -5.34 0.46 -3.54
N THR A 167 -5.48 -0.09 -2.33
CA THR A 167 -5.93 -1.48 -2.14
C THR A 167 -7.37 -1.58 -1.62
N GLY A 168 -7.96 -0.49 -1.13
CA GLY A 168 -9.24 -0.52 -0.41
C GLY A 168 -9.17 -1.27 0.92
N MET A 169 -7.97 -1.43 1.49
CA MET A 169 -7.74 -2.23 2.70
C MET A 169 -7.25 -1.39 3.87
N PHE A 170 -7.62 -1.82 5.08
CA PHE A 170 -6.98 -1.42 6.32
C PHE A 170 -5.68 -2.18 6.54
N GLU A 171 -4.72 -1.48 7.12
CA GLU A 171 -3.47 -2.03 7.62
C GLU A 171 -3.28 -1.61 9.07
N ILE A 172 -2.98 -2.55 9.96
CA ILE A 172 -2.73 -2.23 11.37
C ILE A 172 -1.39 -1.53 11.51
N VAL A 173 -1.39 -0.41 12.22
CA VAL A 173 -0.19 0.36 12.54
C VAL A 173 0.12 0.21 14.04
N PRO A 174 1.24 -0.43 14.40
CA PRO A 174 1.69 -0.51 15.79
C PRO A 174 1.78 0.86 16.46
N ALA A 175 1.12 1.00 17.60
CA ALA A 175 1.20 2.17 18.46
C ALA A 175 0.97 1.77 19.91
N ASP A 176 1.65 2.45 20.83
CA ASP A 176 1.43 2.34 22.28
C ASP A 176 1.58 0.90 22.82
N ILE A 177 2.67 0.23 22.43
CA ILE A 177 2.92 -1.16 22.83
C ILE A 177 3.91 -1.15 24.00
N SER A 178 3.37 -1.34 25.21
CA SER A 178 4.19 -1.52 26.42
C SER A 178 4.75 -2.94 26.54
N ILE A 179 5.72 -3.14 27.46
CA ILE A 179 6.24 -4.47 27.80
C ILE A 179 5.74 -4.87 29.20
N ALA A 180 4.84 -5.85 29.23
CA ALA A 180 4.27 -6.42 30.44
C ALA A 180 4.71 -7.88 30.61
N SER A 181 4.55 -8.44 31.81
CA SER A 181 4.75 -9.88 31.99
C SER A 181 3.61 -10.64 31.31
N LEU A 182 3.93 -11.55 30.39
CA LEU A 182 2.93 -12.44 29.82
C LEU A 182 2.28 -13.29 30.93
N GLU A 183 0.97 -13.53 30.93
CA GLU A 183 0.30 -14.38 31.92
C GLU A 183 -0.06 -15.75 31.32
N ASN A 184 -0.37 -16.73 32.17
CA ASN A 184 -0.67 -18.10 31.69
C ASN A 184 -2.07 -18.21 31.05
N ASN A 185 -3.01 -17.33 31.43
CA ASN A 185 -4.34 -17.20 30.83
C ASN A 185 -4.42 -15.85 30.11
N ASN A 186 -4.13 -15.86 28.82
CA ASN A 186 -4.16 -14.68 27.97
C ASN A 186 -5.54 -14.53 27.34
N ASP A 187 -6.51 -14.07 28.12
CA ASP A 187 -7.77 -13.58 27.57
C ASP A 187 -7.47 -12.38 26.67
N GLU A 188 -7.79 -12.50 25.38
CA GLU A 188 -7.64 -11.39 24.42
C GLU A 188 -8.73 -10.36 24.68
N ALA A 189 -8.38 -9.10 24.96
CA ALA A 189 -9.39 -8.08 25.25
C ALA A 189 -10.00 -7.48 23.98
N SER A 190 -9.23 -7.38 22.88
CA SER A 190 -9.67 -6.81 21.60
C SER A 190 -10.76 -7.67 20.93
N LEU A 191 -11.91 -7.09 20.60
CA LEU A 191 -12.99 -7.74 19.87
C LEU A 191 -12.55 -8.10 18.45
N LEU A 192 -11.82 -7.20 17.77
CA LEU A 192 -11.26 -7.47 16.44
C LEU A 192 -10.35 -8.71 16.50
N THR A 193 -9.45 -8.74 17.48
CA THR A 193 -8.49 -9.83 17.64
C THR A 193 -9.19 -11.13 18.03
N LYS A 194 -10.13 -11.08 18.99
CA LYS A 194 -10.99 -12.22 19.35
C LYS A 194 -11.73 -12.76 18.13
N ARG A 195 -12.36 -11.89 17.34
CA ARG A 195 -13.14 -12.28 16.15
C ARG A 195 -12.22 -13.00 15.15
N ILE A 196 -11.08 -12.42 14.80
CA ILE A 196 -10.15 -13.03 13.84
C ILE A 196 -9.58 -14.35 14.38
N LEU A 197 -9.05 -14.37 15.60
CA LEU A 197 -8.38 -15.55 16.14
C LEU A 197 -9.34 -16.66 16.61
N SER A 198 -10.65 -16.38 16.68
CA SER A 198 -11.69 -17.42 16.86
C SER A 198 -11.85 -18.33 15.64
N ILE A 199 -11.42 -17.87 14.46
CA ILE A 199 -11.37 -18.69 13.24
C ILE A 199 -10.03 -19.42 13.20
N ASP A 200 -10.05 -20.75 13.32
CA ASP A 200 -8.83 -21.57 13.43
C ASP A 200 -7.84 -21.34 12.29
N ALA A 201 -8.32 -21.18 11.06
CA ALA A 201 -7.46 -20.91 9.91
C ALA A 201 -6.63 -19.62 10.08
N PHE A 202 -7.23 -18.54 10.61
CA PHE A 202 -6.53 -17.28 10.85
C PHE A 202 -5.60 -17.37 12.06
N LYS A 203 -6.02 -18.09 13.11
CA LYS A 203 -5.18 -18.34 14.27
C LYS A 203 -3.91 -19.11 13.91
N GLU A 204 -4.00 -20.10 13.01
CA GLU A 204 -2.83 -20.86 12.57
C GLU A 204 -1.86 -20.02 11.74
N GLU A 205 -2.34 -19.15 10.86
CA GLU A 205 -1.46 -18.20 10.14
C GLU A 205 -0.77 -17.23 11.11
N ARG A 206 -1.49 -16.71 12.12
CA ARG A 206 -0.87 -15.92 13.20
C ARG A 206 0.19 -16.74 13.96
N ASN A 207 -0.14 -17.97 14.34
CA ASN A 207 0.77 -18.87 15.05
C ASN A 207 2.03 -19.16 14.24
N LYS A 208 1.93 -19.27 12.92
CA LYS A 208 3.07 -19.43 12.02
C LYS A 208 4.04 -18.24 12.13
N VAL A 209 3.53 -17.01 12.00
CA VAL A 209 4.36 -15.79 12.15
C VAL A 209 5.07 -15.75 13.51
N LEU A 210 4.32 -16.00 14.59
CA LEU A 210 4.89 -16.01 15.94
C LEU A 210 5.95 -17.10 16.12
N ARG A 211 5.68 -18.32 15.60
CA ARG A 211 6.60 -19.46 15.65
C ARG A 211 7.89 -19.17 14.91
N GLU A 212 7.80 -18.66 13.68
CA GLU A 212 8.96 -18.26 12.87
C GLU A 212 9.83 -17.24 13.60
N TYR A 213 9.21 -16.26 14.28
CA TYR A 213 9.95 -15.26 15.05
C TYR A 213 10.72 -15.87 16.23
N ILE A 214 10.10 -16.79 17.00
CA ILE A 214 10.69 -17.33 18.24
C ILE A 214 11.65 -18.51 18.04
N GLU A 215 11.50 -19.23 16.94
CA GLU A 215 12.42 -20.31 16.55
C GLU A 215 13.74 -19.75 16.02
N ASN A 216 13.71 -18.59 15.34
CA ASN A 216 14.91 -17.89 14.95
C ASN A 216 15.57 -17.20 16.16
N LYS A 217 16.55 -17.88 16.78
CA LYS A 217 17.29 -17.35 17.94
C LYS A 217 18.06 -16.06 17.66
N ALA A 218 18.32 -15.70 16.40
CA ALA A 218 18.89 -14.41 16.06
C ALA A 218 17.95 -13.26 16.45
N ASN A 219 16.63 -13.47 16.45
CA ASN A 219 15.66 -12.44 16.82
C ASN A 219 15.77 -12.03 18.29
N LEU A 220 15.83 -12.98 19.23
CA LEU A 220 16.02 -12.63 20.64
C LEU A 220 17.36 -11.94 20.87
N LYS A 221 18.42 -12.43 20.23
CA LYS A 221 19.77 -11.83 20.34
C LYS A 221 19.76 -10.38 19.87
N ASP A 222 19.12 -10.12 18.73
CA ASP A 222 18.97 -8.79 18.15
C ASP A 222 18.11 -7.88 19.03
N ASP A 223 16.96 -8.35 19.51
CA ASP A 223 16.06 -7.58 20.38
C ASP A 223 16.76 -7.15 21.69
N VAL A 224 17.51 -8.08 22.31
CA VAL A 224 18.29 -7.79 23.52
C VAL A 224 19.46 -6.85 23.21
N ALA A 225 20.17 -7.05 22.10
CA ALA A 225 21.28 -6.19 21.69
C ALA A 225 20.82 -4.76 21.39
N PHE A 226 19.67 -4.60 20.74
CA PHE A 226 19.05 -3.30 20.48
C PHE A 226 18.72 -2.59 21.80
N TYR A 227 18.04 -3.27 22.73
CA TYR A 227 17.68 -2.71 24.03
C TYR A 227 18.92 -2.32 24.86
N ASP A 228 19.94 -3.18 24.89
CA ASP A 228 21.18 -2.94 25.61
C ASP A 228 22.00 -1.79 25.01
N ARG A 229 21.98 -1.64 23.68
CA ARG A 229 22.63 -0.54 22.99
C ARG A 229 22.00 0.79 23.37
N ILE A 230 20.67 0.90 23.31
CA ILE A 230 19.97 2.15 23.68
C ILE A 230 20.24 2.50 25.14
N ASP A 231 20.22 1.51 26.05
CA ASP A 231 20.62 1.74 27.44
C ASP A 231 22.05 2.26 27.53
N ALA A 232 23.02 1.60 26.88
CA ALA A 232 24.42 2.00 26.92
C ALA A 232 24.63 3.45 26.41
N GLU A 233 23.95 3.82 25.32
CA GLU A 233 24.08 5.13 24.67
C GLU A 233 23.39 6.27 25.45
N SER A 234 22.20 6.03 26.02
CA SER A 234 21.36 7.10 26.59
C SER A 234 21.34 7.16 28.12
N ARG A 235 21.74 6.10 28.81
CA ARG A 235 21.66 6.01 30.29
C ARG A 235 22.34 7.17 31.00
N SER A 236 23.51 7.61 30.53
CA SER A 236 24.23 8.70 31.19
C SER A 236 23.45 10.01 31.19
N ASP A 237 22.69 10.26 30.12
CA ASP A 237 21.82 11.43 30.00
C ASP A 237 20.63 11.30 30.95
N PHE A 238 20.01 10.12 31.02
CA PHE A 238 18.96 9.85 32.00
C PHE A 238 19.42 10.04 33.44
N PHE A 239 20.64 9.64 33.81
CA PHE A 239 21.17 9.85 35.17
C PHE A 239 21.41 11.33 35.50
N ARG A 240 21.66 12.17 34.48
CA ARG A 240 21.87 13.63 34.59
C ARG A 240 20.59 14.44 34.50
N ASP A 241 19.53 13.87 33.95
CA ASP A 241 18.21 14.48 33.90
C ASP A 241 17.56 14.45 35.29
N PHE A 242 17.63 15.55 36.03
CA PHE A 242 16.95 15.69 37.33
C PHE A 242 15.48 16.11 37.22
N SER A 243 14.98 16.32 36.00
CA SER A 243 13.59 16.72 35.72
C SER A 243 12.68 15.56 35.32
N LYS A 244 13.24 14.39 34.98
CA LYS A 244 12.45 13.18 34.72
C LYS A 244 11.58 12.79 35.92
N GLU A 245 10.44 12.18 35.62
CA GLU A 245 9.43 11.81 36.63
C GLU A 245 9.94 10.77 37.63
N ASP A 246 10.59 9.70 37.15
CA ASP A 246 11.15 8.68 38.02
C ASP A 246 12.57 9.06 38.47
N ASN A 247 12.86 8.96 39.76
CA ASN A 247 14.24 9.11 40.24
C ASN A 247 15.18 8.02 39.65
N ASN A 248 16.49 8.22 39.77
CA ASN A 248 17.51 7.33 39.21
C ASN A 248 17.38 5.86 39.63
N PHE A 249 16.92 5.58 40.86
CA PHE A 249 16.71 4.21 41.34
C PHE A 249 15.51 3.56 40.65
N VAL A 250 14.39 4.27 40.55
CA VAL A 250 13.16 3.77 39.91
C VAL A 250 13.37 3.59 38.41
N PHE A 251 14.00 4.57 37.74
CA PHE A 251 14.42 4.45 36.34
C PHE A 251 15.25 3.18 36.12
N TRP A 252 16.32 3.01 36.88
CA TRP A 252 17.22 1.87 36.72
C TRP A 252 16.53 0.53 36.98
N TYR A 253 15.67 0.47 38.01
CA TYR A 253 14.84 -0.69 38.30
C TYR A 253 13.89 -1.03 37.13
N LYS A 254 13.21 -0.03 36.55
CA LYS A 254 12.33 -0.20 35.40
C LYS A 254 13.11 -0.71 34.18
N ILE A 255 14.26 -0.13 33.84
CA ILE A 255 15.09 -0.59 32.71
C ILE A 255 15.50 -2.06 32.87
N LYS A 256 15.96 -2.46 34.06
CA LYS A 256 16.35 -3.86 34.32
C LYS A 256 15.17 -4.81 34.32
N THR A 257 14.04 -4.40 34.89
CA THR A 257 12.83 -5.23 34.94
C THR A 257 12.23 -5.43 33.54
N THR A 258 12.16 -4.37 32.72
CA THR A 258 11.70 -4.46 31.34
C THR A 258 12.59 -5.37 30.50
N ARG A 259 13.93 -5.25 30.62
CA ARG A 259 14.86 -6.16 29.95
C ARG A 259 14.68 -7.62 30.37
N LYS A 260 14.43 -7.86 31.66
CA LYS A 260 14.15 -9.21 32.17
C LYS A 260 12.84 -9.76 31.58
N ARG A 261 11.76 -8.97 31.61
CA ARG A 261 10.45 -9.32 31.02
C ARG A 261 10.53 -9.63 29.54
N LEU A 262 11.28 -8.83 28.79
CA LEU A 262 11.56 -9.07 27.37
C LEU A 262 12.03 -10.51 27.11
N ILE A 263 13.03 -10.97 27.88
CA ILE A 263 13.63 -12.31 27.73
C ILE A 263 12.63 -13.37 28.19
N GLU A 264 12.01 -13.19 29.36
CA GLU A 264 11.03 -14.14 29.91
C GLU A 264 9.81 -14.31 28.99
N ASN A 265 9.31 -13.23 28.40
CA ASN A 265 8.21 -13.27 27.46
C ASN A 265 8.58 -14.07 26.21
N PHE A 266 9.80 -13.91 25.69
CA PHE A 266 10.24 -14.64 24.50
C PHE A 266 10.17 -16.16 24.70
N ASP A 267 10.49 -16.65 25.90
CA ASP A 267 10.38 -18.07 26.22
C ASP A 267 8.92 -18.49 26.48
N ARG A 268 8.16 -17.66 27.19
CA ARG A 268 6.78 -17.97 27.59
C ARG A 268 5.78 -17.84 26.45
N VAL A 269 6.04 -17.03 25.42
CA VAL A 269 5.09 -16.77 24.33
C VAL A 269 4.73 -18.03 23.53
N LYS A 270 5.48 -19.13 23.68
CA LYS A 270 5.10 -20.44 23.16
C LYS A 270 3.73 -20.91 23.64
N THR A 271 3.32 -20.53 24.86
CA THR A 271 1.99 -20.87 25.38
C THR A 271 0.87 -20.21 24.58
N VAL A 272 1.14 -19.07 23.93
CA VAL A 272 0.16 -18.35 23.09
C VAL A 272 -0.23 -19.16 21.84
N LEU A 273 0.62 -20.08 21.41
CA LEU A 273 0.33 -20.98 20.28
C LEU A 273 -0.83 -21.94 20.60
N GLU A 274 -1.02 -22.27 21.88
CA GLU A 274 -2.03 -23.20 22.37
C GLU A 274 -3.31 -22.50 22.84
N ASN A 275 -3.32 -21.16 22.83
CA ASN A 275 -4.49 -20.37 23.26
C ASN A 275 -5.73 -20.74 22.43
N LYS A 276 -6.86 -20.83 23.13
CA LYS A 276 -8.18 -20.94 22.51
C LYS A 276 -8.87 -19.60 22.55
N TYR A 277 -9.46 -19.21 21.43
CA TYR A 277 -10.24 -17.99 21.31
C TYR A 277 -11.67 -18.39 20.95
N SER A 278 -12.65 -17.82 21.65
CA SER A 278 -14.06 -18.03 21.35
C SER A 278 -14.71 -16.69 21.04
N PHE A 279 -15.58 -16.71 20.04
CA PHE A 279 -16.44 -15.60 19.68
C PHE A 279 -17.81 -16.16 19.32
N LEU A 280 -18.86 -15.65 19.96
CA LEU A 280 -20.24 -16.04 19.66
C LEU A 280 -20.80 -15.04 18.65
N ASP A 281 -21.20 -15.53 17.47
CA ASP A 281 -21.87 -14.76 16.44
C ASP A 281 -23.39 -14.64 16.70
N ALA A 282 -23.78 -14.53 17.98
CA ALA A 282 -25.18 -14.45 18.40
C ALA A 282 -25.92 -13.22 17.82
N ASN A 283 -25.18 -12.20 17.39
CA ASN A 283 -25.71 -11.00 16.73
C ASN A 283 -25.60 -11.06 15.20
N ALA A 284 -25.29 -12.23 14.60
CA ALA A 284 -25.21 -12.37 13.16
C ALA A 284 -26.54 -11.99 12.51
N ASP A 285 -26.49 -11.02 11.58
CA ASP A 285 -27.66 -10.48 10.88
C ASP A 285 -27.23 -10.00 9.49
N ALA A 286 -27.49 -10.83 8.48
CA ALA A 286 -27.18 -10.51 7.09
C ALA A 286 -27.90 -9.25 6.59
N THR A 287 -29.03 -8.85 7.20
CA THR A 287 -29.75 -7.63 6.80
C THR A 287 -29.02 -6.35 7.18
N LYS A 288 -28.11 -6.42 8.16
CA LYS A 288 -27.24 -5.33 8.61
C LYS A 288 -25.96 -5.20 7.79
N LEU A 289 -25.65 -6.18 6.92
CA LEU A 289 -24.52 -6.14 5.98
C LEU A 289 -24.87 -5.36 4.70
N LYS A 290 -25.53 -4.22 4.87
CA LYS A 290 -25.76 -3.21 3.83
C LYS A 290 -24.93 -1.98 4.15
N PHE A 291 -24.19 -1.52 3.15
CA PHE A 291 -23.24 -0.42 3.27
C PHE A 291 -23.71 0.80 2.48
N GLY A 292 -23.08 1.95 2.71
CA GLY A 292 -23.39 3.18 1.99
C GLY A 292 -22.84 3.15 0.56
N ASN A 293 -22.94 4.29 -0.13
CA ASN A 293 -22.68 4.36 -1.56
C ASN A 293 -21.25 3.94 -1.95
N GLY A 294 -20.24 4.23 -1.13
CA GLY A 294 -18.84 3.87 -1.44
C GLY A 294 -18.55 2.37 -1.35
N PHE A 295 -19.37 1.63 -0.58
CA PHE A 295 -19.22 0.19 -0.34
C PHE A 295 -20.48 -0.63 -0.66
N GLU A 296 -21.44 -0.06 -1.40
CA GLU A 296 -22.73 -0.71 -1.71
C GLU A 296 -22.52 -2.09 -2.37
N ARG A 297 -21.50 -2.18 -3.23
CA ARG A 297 -21.12 -3.39 -3.97
C ARG A 297 -20.14 -4.29 -3.22
N PHE A 298 -19.74 -3.93 -2.00
CA PHE A 298 -18.77 -4.70 -1.21
C PHE A 298 -19.20 -6.17 -0.96
N PRO A 299 -20.50 -6.49 -0.72
CA PRO A 299 -20.95 -7.87 -0.57
C PRO A 299 -20.68 -8.79 -1.76
N GLU A 300 -20.54 -8.23 -2.96
CA GLU A 300 -20.26 -9.02 -4.17
C GLU A 300 -18.83 -9.54 -4.21
N THR A 301 -17.92 -9.01 -3.39
CA THR A 301 -16.51 -9.42 -3.39
C THR A 301 -16.28 -10.81 -2.79
N TRP A 302 -17.25 -11.37 -2.06
CA TRP A 302 -17.23 -12.74 -1.52
C TRP A 302 -18.44 -13.59 -1.92
N GLY A 303 -19.17 -13.16 -2.95
CA GLY A 303 -20.27 -13.93 -3.53
C GLY A 303 -19.81 -15.26 -4.11
N THR A 304 -20.72 -16.23 -4.17
CA THR A 304 -20.52 -17.49 -4.88
C THR A 304 -20.53 -17.28 -6.39
N ILE A 305 -19.99 -18.24 -7.15
CA ILE A 305 -20.07 -18.22 -8.61
C ILE A 305 -21.54 -18.17 -9.09
N ASP A 306 -22.44 -18.88 -8.43
CA ASP A 306 -23.85 -18.91 -8.85
C ASP A 306 -24.54 -17.55 -8.62
N GLU A 307 -24.23 -16.86 -7.51
CA GLU A 307 -24.70 -15.48 -7.26
C GLU A 307 -24.10 -14.48 -8.27
N PHE A 308 -22.82 -14.64 -8.59
CA PHE A 308 -22.16 -13.83 -9.62
C PHE A 308 -22.83 -14.00 -10.98
N LEU A 309 -23.06 -15.24 -11.41
CA LEU A 309 -23.66 -15.55 -12.72
C LEU A 309 -25.13 -15.13 -12.81
N ALA A 310 -25.85 -15.08 -11.69
CA ALA A 310 -27.23 -14.60 -11.66
C ALA A 310 -27.38 -13.13 -12.11
N THR A 311 -26.31 -12.34 -12.01
CA THR A 311 -26.31 -10.91 -12.39
C THR A 311 -25.38 -10.60 -13.57
N ASN A 312 -24.48 -11.52 -13.94
CA ASN A 312 -23.46 -11.35 -14.98
C ASN A 312 -23.55 -12.44 -16.06
N TYR A 313 -24.68 -12.47 -16.78
CA TYR A 313 -25.05 -13.50 -17.76
C TYR A 313 -24.11 -13.62 -18.98
N GLN A 314 -23.19 -12.68 -19.18
CA GLN A 314 -22.14 -12.74 -20.20
C GLN A 314 -21.14 -13.86 -19.90
N PHE A 315 -20.96 -14.21 -18.63
CA PHE A 315 -20.06 -15.26 -18.19
C PHE A 315 -20.76 -16.62 -18.12
N LEU A 316 -19.98 -17.68 -18.28
CA LEU A 316 -20.40 -19.08 -18.19
C LEU A 316 -19.65 -19.77 -17.05
N LYS A 317 -20.32 -20.67 -16.32
CA LYS A 317 -19.67 -21.58 -15.37
C LYS A 317 -18.95 -22.67 -16.16
N GLN A 318 -17.65 -22.84 -15.95
CA GLN A 318 -16.92 -24.01 -16.46
C GLN A 318 -16.94 -25.15 -15.43
N ASP A 319 -16.69 -24.80 -14.17
CA ASP A 319 -16.66 -25.69 -13.02
C ASP A 319 -16.93 -24.90 -11.73
N ASP A 320 -16.74 -25.52 -10.56
CA ASP A 320 -17.05 -24.92 -9.26
C ASP A 320 -16.12 -23.76 -8.86
N ARG A 321 -15.05 -23.53 -9.62
CA ARG A 321 -14.09 -22.46 -9.36
C ARG A 321 -13.88 -21.52 -10.55
N THR A 322 -14.21 -21.96 -11.76
CA THR A 322 -13.84 -21.25 -12.99
C THR A 322 -15.04 -20.62 -13.68
N ILE A 323 -14.92 -19.33 -13.98
CA ILE A 323 -15.84 -18.60 -14.86
C ILE A 323 -15.15 -18.26 -16.19
N ILE A 324 -15.90 -18.33 -17.28
CA ILE A 324 -15.42 -18.01 -18.62
C ILE A 324 -16.26 -16.89 -19.22
N LEU A 325 -15.60 -15.87 -19.78
CA LEU A 325 -16.20 -15.01 -20.79
C LEU A 325 -15.92 -15.60 -22.18
N PRO A 326 -16.93 -16.16 -22.88
CA PRO A 326 -16.71 -16.88 -24.14
C PRO A 326 -16.39 -15.91 -25.29
N PRO A 327 -15.93 -16.41 -26.46
CA PRO A 327 -15.80 -15.59 -27.66
C PRO A 327 -17.13 -14.95 -28.05
N GLY A 328 -17.08 -13.81 -28.76
CA GLY A 328 -18.27 -13.11 -29.23
C GLY A 328 -18.42 -11.71 -28.66
N SER A 329 -19.58 -11.08 -28.91
CA SER A 329 -19.87 -9.71 -28.50
C SER A 329 -20.71 -9.67 -27.22
N HIS A 330 -20.20 -8.96 -26.22
CA HIS A 330 -20.78 -8.89 -24.88
C HIS A 330 -21.01 -7.43 -24.49
N ALA A 331 -22.26 -7.07 -24.17
CA ALA A 331 -22.60 -5.72 -23.73
C ALA A 331 -22.59 -5.65 -22.19
N PHE A 332 -21.80 -4.72 -21.63
CA PHE A 332 -21.71 -4.47 -20.20
C PHE A 332 -22.33 -3.11 -19.87
N ARG A 333 -23.50 -3.16 -19.22
CA ARG A 333 -24.29 -1.97 -18.85
C ARG A 333 -24.21 -1.62 -17.36
N LYS A 334 -23.58 -2.48 -16.58
CA LYS A 334 -23.41 -2.35 -15.13
C LYS A 334 -22.02 -2.84 -14.77
N THR A 335 -21.41 -2.22 -13.78
CA THR A 335 -20.10 -2.63 -13.26
C THR A 335 -20.17 -4.06 -12.75
N VAL A 336 -19.17 -4.85 -13.14
CA VAL A 336 -18.99 -6.26 -12.76
C VAL A 336 -17.99 -6.34 -11.62
N ILE A 337 -18.37 -6.98 -10.53
CA ILE A 337 -17.48 -7.31 -9.42
C ILE A 337 -17.25 -8.82 -9.44
N ILE A 338 -16.02 -9.26 -9.69
CA ILE A 338 -15.67 -10.68 -9.66
C ILE A 338 -15.16 -11.02 -8.26
N PRO A 339 -15.79 -11.98 -7.55
CA PRO A 339 -15.44 -12.30 -6.17
C PRO A 339 -14.06 -12.93 -6.02
N VAL A 340 -13.55 -12.96 -4.79
CA VAL A 340 -12.33 -13.68 -4.42
C VAL A 340 -12.48 -15.19 -4.64
N GLY A 341 -11.37 -15.84 -4.98
CA GLY A 341 -11.28 -17.31 -5.04
C GLY A 341 -11.84 -17.94 -6.31
N VAL A 342 -12.12 -17.14 -7.34
CA VAL A 342 -12.61 -17.57 -8.65
C VAL A 342 -11.47 -17.55 -9.66
N ASP A 343 -11.38 -18.55 -10.53
CA ASP A 343 -10.44 -18.54 -11.66
C ASP A 343 -11.16 -17.91 -12.87
N VAL A 344 -10.64 -16.79 -13.38
CA VAL A 344 -11.32 -15.98 -14.42
C VAL A 344 -10.62 -16.14 -15.76
N ILE A 345 -11.36 -16.59 -16.77
CA ILE A 345 -10.84 -16.79 -18.13
C ILE A 345 -11.62 -15.96 -19.14
N ILE A 346 -10.94 -15.11 -19.89
CA ILE A 346 -11.52 -14.43 -21.07
C ILE A 346 -10.97 -15.10 -22.32
N LYS A 347 -11.85 -15.67 -23.15
CA LYS A 347 -11.45 -16.43 -24.34
C LYS A 347 -11.08 -15.53 -25.52
N PRO A 348 -10.18 -15.98 -26.41
CA PRO A 348 -9.87 -15.29 -27.67
C PRO A 348 -11.12 -14.88 -28.46
N GLY A 349 -11.08 -13.72 -29.11
CA GLY A 349 -12.19 -13.20 -29.91
C GLY A 349 -13.37 -12.64 -29.10
N ALA A 350 -13.29 -12.58 -27.77
CA ALA A 350 -14.26 -11.84 -26.96
C ALA A 350 -14.13 -10.33 -27.19
N THR A 351 -15.26 -9.66 -27.41
CA THR A 351 -15.36 -8.20 -27.47
C THR A 351 -16.34 -7.72 -26.41
N LEU A 352 -15.83 -6.97 -25.45
CA LEU A 352 -16.54 -6.35 -24.34
C LEU A 352 -16.88 -4.91 -24.74
N PHE A 353 -18.16 -4.64 -24.96
CA PHE A 353 -18.70 -3.31 -25.19
C PHE A 353 -19.14 -2.72 -23.86
N MET A 354 -18.39 -1.74 -23.38
CA MET A 354 -18.54 -1.14 -22.05
C MET A 354 -19.30 0.19 -22.14
N ASP A 355 -20.42 0.31 -21.42
CA ASP A 355 -21.14 1.58 -21.28
C ASP A 355 -20.34 2.61 -20.47
N LYS A 356 -20.72 3.89 -20.58
CA LYS A 356 -20.07 5.00 -19.87
C LYS A 356 -20.02 4.71 -18.36
N GLY A 357 -18.83 4.83 -17.77
CA GLY A 357 -18.57 4.59 -16.33
C GLY A 357 -18.63 3.13 -15.87
N VAL A 358 -18.92 2.17 -16.76
CA VAL A 358 -18.97 0.73 -16.40
C VAL A 358 -17.56 0.18 -16.26
N SER A 359 -17.31 -0.52 -15.14
CA SER A 359 -16.02 -1.13 -14.83
C SER A 359 -16.10 -2.65 -14.74
N ILE A 360 -14.95 -3.32 -14.81
CA ILE A 360 -14.77 -4.71 -14.38
C ILE A 360 -13.72 -4.68 -13.27
N ILE A 361 -14.11 -5.04 -12.05
CA ILE A 361 -13.22 -5.07 -10.89
C ILE A 361 -13.13 -6.52 -10.43
N SER A 362 -11.94 -7.10 -10.52
CA SER A 362 -11.69 -8.49 -10.17
C SER A 362 -10.89 -8.60 -8.89
N TYR A 363 -11.47 -9.25 -7.88
CA TYR A 363 -10.76 -9.65 -6.66
C TYR A 363 -10.07 -11.02 -6.83
N SER A 364 -9.96 -11.50 -8.07
CA SER A 364 -9.29 -12.72 -8.46
C SER A 364 -8.39 -12.50 -9.70
N PRO A 365 -7.30 -13.26 -9.88
CA PRO A 365 -6.46 -13.16 -11.07
C PRO A 365 -7.25 -13.41 -12.35
N VAL A 366 -6.89 -12.68 -13.41
CA VAL A 366 -7.55 -12.82 -14.71
C VAL A 366 -6.58 -13.35 -15.76
N VAL A 367 -7.02 -14.37 -16.51
CA VAL A 367 -6.34 -14.88 -17.69
C VAL A 367 -7.12 -14.45 -18.93
N ALA A 368 -6.62 -13.44 -19.62
CA ALA A 368 -7.15 -12.91 -20.87
C ALA A 368 -6.11 -13.13 -21.98
N GLU A 369 -6.15 -14.31 -22.59
CA GLU A 369 -5.21 -14.73 -23.63
C GLU A 369 -5.89 -14.72 -24.99
N GLY A 370 -5.86 -13.58 -25.66
CA GLY A 370 -6.21 -13.48 -27.08
C GLY A 370 -5.10 -14.04 -27.98
N ILE A 371 -5.36 -14.01 -29.28
CA ILE A 371 -4.35 -14.32 -30.31
C ILE A 371 -4.35 -13.23 -31.37
N ALA A 372 -3.25 -13.07 -32.13
CA ALA A 372 -3.07 -11.97 -33.06
C ALA A 372 -4.23 -11.77 -34.06
N ASN A 373 -4.85 -12.85 -34.54
CA ASN A 373 -5.99 -12.81 -35.46
C ASN A 373 -7.37 -12.82 -34.77
N GLN A 374 -7.43 -13.08 -33.46
CA GLN A 374 -8.64 -13.05 -32.64
C GLN A 374 -8.32 -12.41 -31.28
N PRO A 375 -7.97 -11.11 -31.29
CA PRO A 375 -7.64 -10.42 -30.06
C PRO A 375 -8.87 -10.31 -29.15
N ILE A 376 -8.65 -10.20 -27.85
CA ILE A 376 -9.69 -9.76 -26.91
C ILE A 376 -9.78 -8.24 -27.01
N ARG A 377 -10.99 -7.69 -26.96
CA ARG A 377 -11.22 -6.25 -27.09
C ARG A 377 -12.09 -5.74 -25.94
N VAL A 378 -11.66 -4.71 -25.25
CA VAL A 378 -12.43 -3.97 -24.25
C VAL A 378 -12.57 -2.54 -24.76
N VAL A 379 -13.79 -2.18 -25.19
CA VAL A 379 -14.04 -0.97 -25.98
C VAL A 379 -15.30 -0.26 -25.52
N ARG A 380 -15.41 1.04 -25.80
CA ARG A 380 -16.64 1.81 -25.58
C ARG A 380 -17.82 1.21 -26.36
N SER A 381 -18.99 1.15 -25.73
CA SER A 381 -20.24 0.75 -26.40
C SER A 381 -20.80 1.81 -27.35
N SER A 382 -20.46 3.10 -27.11
CA SER A 382 -20.89 4.24 -27.90
C SER A 382 -19.80 5.32 -27.98
N GLN A 383 -19.84 6.13 -29.03
CA GLN A 383 -18.94 7.27 -29.17
C GLN A 383 -19.35 8.39 -28.17
N GLY A 384 -18.42 8.87 -27.35
CA GLY A 384 -18.59 10.08 -26.53
C GLY A 384 -18.62 9.90 -25.00
N GLY A 385 -18.48 8.69 -24.45
CA GLY A 385 -18.36 8.47 -23.00
C GLY A 385 -17.27 7.46 -22.68
N ALA A 386 -16.38 7.74 -21.72
CA ALA A 386 -15.38 6.76 -21.29
C ALA A 386 -16.08 5.70 -20.45
N TRP A 387 -15.74 4.43 -20.69
CA TRP A 387 -16.05 3.41 -19.70
C TRP A 387 -15.17 3.63 -18.47
N GLY A 388 -15.43 2.90 -17.38
CA GLY A 388 -14.62 3.00 -16.18
C GLY A 388 -13.28 2.28 -16.35
N THR A 389 -12.93 1.43 -15.39
CA THR A 389 -11.65 0.72 -15.35
C THR A 389 -11.80 -0.80 -15.49
N PHE A 390 -10.74 -1.44 -15.97
CA PHE A 390 -10.53 -2.88 -15.86
C PHE A 390 -9.47 -3.08 -14.78
N ALA A 391 -9.89 -3.47 -13.59
CA ALA A 391 -8.99 -3.59 -12.45
C ALA A 391 -8.90 -5.03 -11.94
N VAL A 392 -7.69 -5.44 -11.55
CA VAL A 392 -7.46 -6.63 -10.72
C VAL A 392 -6.82 -6.18 -9.42
N ILE A 393 -7.41 -6.60 -8.30
CA ILE A 393 -7.05 -6.06 -6.97
C ILE A 393 -6.88 -7.16 -5.91
N ASN A 394 -5.87 -7.02 -5.06
CA ASN A 394 -5.61 -7.84 -3.88
C ASN A 394 -5.51 -9.35 -4.15
N THR A 395 -4.85 -9.74 -5.24
CA THR A 395 -4.71 -11.15 -5.60
C THR A 395 -3.44 -11.74 -5.00
N LYS A 396 -3.61 -12.63 -4.01
CA LYS A 396 -2.47 -13.24 -3.28
C LYS A 396 -1.95 -14.53 -3.91
N ARG A 397 -2.69 -15.11 -4.85
CA ARG A 397 -2.39 -16.42 -5.45
C ARG A 397 -2.50 -16.30 -6.96
N ASN A 398 -1.45 -16.73 -7.65
CA ASN A 398 -1.31 -16.69 -9.11
C ASN A 398 -1.19 -15.28 -9.69
N LYS A 399 -0.60 -15.23 -10.87
CA LYS A 399 -0.38 -14.04 -11.67
C LYS A 399 -1.52 -13.88 -12.69
N SER A 400 -1.96 -12.66 -12.94
CA SER A 400 -2.82 -12.36 -14.08
C SER A 400 -2.04 -12.42 -15.39
N ILE A 401 -2.68 -12.85 -16.47
CA ILE A 401 -2.06 -12.97 -17.80
C ILE A 401 -2.90 -12.18 -18.80
N ILE A 402 -2.31 -11.19 -19.45
CA ILE A 402 -2.95 -10.34 -20.45
C ILE A 402 -2.13 -10.46 -21.73
N ASN A 403 -2.66 -11.14 -22.74
CA ASN A 403 -1.98 -11.32 -24.01
C ASN A 403 -2.90 -11.03 -25.19
N HIS A 404 -2.43 -10.25 -26.17
CA HIS A 404 -3.22 -9.84 -27.34
C HIS A 404 -4.58 -9.23 -26.97
N VAL A 405 -4.58 -8.34 -25.97
CA VAL A 405 -5.77 -7.60 -25.55
C VAL A 405 -5.69 -6.15 -26.01
N ARG A 406 -6.82 -5.61 -26.47
CA ARG A 406 -6.95 -4.21 -26.87
C ARG A 406 -7.91 -3.49 -25.93
N PHE A 407 -7.38 -2.63 -25.08
CA PHE A 407 -8.14 -1.71 -24.24
C PHE A 407 -8.22 -0.37 -24.94
N GLU A 408 -9.44 0.14 -25.11
CA GLU A 408 -9.68 1.40 -25.79
C GLU A 408 -10.77 2.20 -25.10
N GLY A 409 -10.41 3.39 -24.61
CA GLY A 409 -11.39 4.38 -24.25
C GLY A 409 -12.00 4.28 -22.84
N GLY A 410 -11.29 3.68 -21.89
CA GLY A 410 -11.69 3.67 -20.49
C GLY A 410 -11.12 4.86 -19.71
N SER A 411 -11.30 4.84 -18.40
CA SER A 411 -10.91 5.87 -17.43
C SER A 411 -10.54 5.19 -16.10
N GLY A 412 -10.30 5.97 -15.06
CA GLY A 412 -10.27 5.49 -13.69
C GLY A 412 -11.67 5.20 -13.12
N ALA A 413 -11.69 4.69 -11.90
CA ALA A 413 -12.91 4.49 -11.11
C ALA A 413 -12.58 4.43 -9.62
N GLU A 414 -13.60 4.64 -8.79
CA GLU A 414 -13.57 4.32 -7.36
C GLU A 414 -14.51 3.14 -7.09
N MET A 415 -14.05 2.16 -6.31
CA MET A 415 -14.87 1.00 -5.92
C MET A 415 -14.45 0.46 -4.55
N ASN A 416 -15.39 0.36 -3.62
CA ASN A 416 -15.17 -0.21 -2.28
C ASN A 416 -13.98 0.47 -1.56
N GLY A 417 -13.88 1.80 -1.69
CA GLY A 417 -12.79 2.61 -1.14
C GLY A 417 -11.43 2.48 -1.83
N ALA A 418 -11.32 1.64 -2.88
CA ALA A 418 -10.15 1.61 -3.75
C ALA A 418 -10.29 2.63 -4.88
N ILE A 419 -9.23 3.38 -5.17
CA ILE A 419 -9.15 4.37 -6.26
C ILE A 419 -8.23 3.80 -7.34
N PHE A 420 -8.74 3.73 -8.56
CA PHE A 420 -8.01 3.32 -9.75
C PHE A 420 -7.85 4.52 -10.67
N THR A 421 -6.62 4.94 -10.94
CA THR A 421 -6.28 6.09 -11.80
C THR A 421 -6.07 5.69 -13.26
N GLY A 422 -6.03 4.39 -13.55
CA GLY A 422 -5.82 3.86 -14.90
C GLY A 422 -7.05 3.24 -15.55
N MET A 423 -7.11 3.32 -16.89
CA MET A 423 -8.05 2.53 -17.71
C MET A 423 -7.92 1.03 -17.42
N VAL A 424 -6.68 0.57 -17.18
CA VAL A 424 -6.38 -0.76 -16.69
C VAL A 424 -5.54 -0.63 -15.43
N ALA A 425 -5.89 -1.38 -14.38
CA ALA A 425 -5.23 -1.28 -13.09
C ALA A 425 -4.91 -2.65 -12.46
N PHE A 426 -3.72 -2.79 -11.90
CA PHE A 426 -3.31 -3.96 -11.11
C PHE A 426 -2.80 -3.50 -9.75
N HIS A 427 -3.64 -3.61 -8.72
CA HIS A 427 -3.33 -3.10 -7.38
C HIS A 427 -3.15 -4.26 -6.41
N ASN A 428 -1.95 -4.42 -5.83
CA ASN A 428 -1.57 -5.57 -5.02
C ASN A 428 -1.87 -6.89 -5.77
N ALA A 429 -1.48 -6.92 -7.04
CA ALA A 429 -1.73 -8.01 -7.98
C ALA A 429 -0.57 -8.12 -8.98
N ASP A 430 -0.04 -9.33 -9.17
CA ASP A 430 1.01 -9.58 -10.16
C ASP A 430 0.41 -9.79 -11.56
N VAL A 431 1.12 -9.34 -12.60
CA VAL A 431 0.65 -9.45 -14.00
C VAL A 431 1.78 -9.67 -15.02
N ASP A 432 1.55 -10.52 -16.01
CA ASP A 432 2.31 -10.53 -17.26
C ASP A 432 1.42 -9.99 -18.40
N ILE A 433 1.88 -8.93 -19.04
CA ILE A 433 1.23 -8.24 -20.15
C ILE A 433 2.09 -8.34 -21.39
N GLU A 434 1.59 -8.98 -22.43
CA GLU A 434 2.27 -9.11 -23.72
C GLU A 434 1.39 -8.73 -24.91
N ASN A 435 2.00 -8.17 -25.95
CA ASN A 435 1.39 -7.95 -27.27
C ASN A 435 0.02 -7.24 -27.22
N SER A 436 -0.17 -6.34 -26.26
CA SER A 436 -1.45 -5.70 -25.94
C SER A 436 -1.41 -4.20 -26.23
N SER A 437 -2.57 -3.54 -26.26
CA SER A 437 -2.64 -2.11 -26.49
C SER A 437 -3.56 -1.38 -25.52
N PHE A 438 -3.15 -0.17 -25.13
CA PHE A 438 -3.84 0.72 -24.20
C PHE A 438 -3.97 2.08 -24.88
N ASN A 439 -5.16 2.37 -25.39
CA ASN A 439 -5.38 3.54 -26.23
C ASN A 439 -6.49 4.44 -25.71
N ASN A 440 -6.30 5.75 -25.82
CA ASN A 440 -7.34 6.75 -25.56
C ASN A 440 -7.93 6.66 -24.14
N ALA A 441 -7.08 6.37 -23.14
CA ALA A 441 -7.45 6.45 -21.74
C ALA A 441 -7.85 7.90 -21.38
N GLY A 442 -8.94 8.05 -20.63
CA GLY A 442 -9.54 9.34 -20.29
C GLY A 442 -9.18 9.88 -18.90
N ASP A 443 -8.25 9.23 -18.21
CA ASP A 443 -7.82 9.53 -16.84
C ASP A 443 -6.29 9.61 -16.78
N ASP A 444 -5.73 9.64 -15.56
CA ASP A 444 -4.29 9.76 -15.34
C ASP A 444 -3.48 8.67 -16.06
N ASP A 445 -3.90 7.40 -16.10
CA ASP A 445 -3.06 6.33 -16.66
C ASP A 445 -3.70 5.50 -17.79
N GLY A 446 -2.88 5.15 -18.78
CA GLY A 446 -3.19 4.03 -19.67
C GLY A 446 -3.21 2.68 -18.95
N LEU A 447 -2.20 2.45 -18.12
CA LEU A 447 -2.03 1.28 -17.25
C LEU A 447 -1.43 1.74 -15.92
N ASN A 448 -2.07 1.35 -14.81
CA ASN A 448 -1.59 1.63 -13.47
C ASN A 448 -1.26 0.32 -12.74
N VAL A 449 -0.04 0.19 -12.19
CA VAL A 449 0.33 -0.97 -11.36
C VAL A 449 0.87 -0.50 -10.02
N LYS A 450 0.21 -0.89 -8.93
CA LYS A 450 0.63 -0.57 -7.56
C LYS A 450 0.83 -1.84 -6.75
N TYR A 451 1.91 -1.96 -5.97
CA TYR A 451 2.15 -3.10 -5.06
C TYR A 451 2.22 -4.48 -5.72
N GLY A 452 2.45 -4.55 -7.04
CA GLY A 452 2.50 -5.79 -7.81
C GLY A 452 3.82 -5.96 -8.55
N THR A 453 4.12 -7.20 -8.96
CA THR A 453 5.20 -7.50 -9.91
C THR A 453 4.63 -7.53 -11.33
N ALA A 454 5.22 -6.77 -12.25
CA ALA A 454 4.74 -6.71 -13.63
C ALA A 454 5.82 -7.03 -14.67
N LEU A 455 5.49 -7.89 -15.64
CA LEU A 455 6.22 -7.97 -16.91
C LEU A 455 5.36 -7.32 -18.00
N ILE A 456 5.81 -6.22 -18.59
CA ILE A 456 5.09 -5.51 -19.65
C ILE A 456 5.95 -5.51 -20.89
N LYS A 457 5.51 -6.22 -21.93
CA LYS A 457 6.34 -6.51 -23.10
C LYS A 457 5.62 -6.34 -24.43
N ASN A 458 6.34 -5.85 -25.43
CA ASN A 458 5.88 -5.75 -26.82
C ASN A 458 4.48 -5.12 -26.98
N SER A 459 4.14 -4.18 -26.09
CA SER A 459 2.82 -3.57 -26.00
C SER A 459 2.85 -2.11 -26.48
N TYR A 460 1.66 -1.59 -26.75
CA TYR A 460 1.47 -0.29 -27.39
C TYR A 460 0.59 0.62 -26.53
N PHE A 461 1.08 1.81 -26.18
CA PHE A 461 0.39 2.80 -25.36
C PHE A 461 0.26 4.07 -26.19
N SER A 462 -0.96 4.53 -26.46
CA SER A 462 -1.11 5.70 -27.31
C SER A 462 -2.32 6.58 -27.05
N GLY A 463 -2.13 7.88 -27.24
CA GLY A 463 -3.20 8.85 -27.13
C GLY A 463 -3.85 8.84 -25.76
N ASN A 464 -3.12 8.54 -24.68
CA ASN A 464 -3.67 8.58 -23.33
C ASN A 464 -3.70 10.02 -22.79
N TYR A 465 -4.66 10.33 -21.93
CA TYR A 465 -4.89 11.68 -21.41
C TYR A 465 -3.69 12.22 -20.63
N SER A 466 -3.15 11.46 -19.68
CA SER A 466 -1.84 11.71 -19.06
C SER A 466 -0.85 10.61 -19.41
N ASP A 467 -0.56 9.70 -18.51
CA ASP A 467 0.60 8.83 -18.58
C ASP A 467 0.35 7.59 -19.44
N GLY A 468 1.40 7.13 -20.10
CA GLY A 468 1.37 5.82 -20.78
C GLY A 468 1.19 4.69 -19.77
N ILE A 469 2.07 4.68 -18.77
CA ILE A 469 2.06 3.74 -17.64
C ILE A 469 2.53 4.49 -16.39
N ASP A 470 1.88 4.21 -15.26
CA ASP A 470 2.34 4.54 -13.91
C ASP A 470 2.59 3.24 -13.12
N ILE A 471 3.79 3.12 -12.53
CA ILE A 471 4.20 2.00 -11.68
C ILE A 471 4.64 2.51 -10.31
N ASP A 472 3.85 2.18 -9.28
CA ASP A 472 4.10 2.53 -7.89
C ASP A 472 4.42 1.30 -7.04
N PHE A 473 5.42 1.43 -6.16
CA PHE A 473 5.75 0.39 -5.17
C PHE A 473 5.96 -1.00 -5.81
N ALA A 474 6.61 -1.04 -6.99
CA ALA A 474 6.73 -2.26 -7.77
C ALA A 474 7.43 -3.38 -7.00
N GLY A 475 6.91 -4.59 -7.16
CA GLY A 475 7.59 -5.82 -6.77
C GLY A 475 8.94 -5.95 -7.50
N ASN A 476 9.90 -6.58 -6.82
CA ASN A 476 11.19 -6.92 -7.44
C ASN A 476 10.96 -7.75 -8.72
N ASN A 477 11.85 -7.61 -9.71
CA ASN A 477 11.78 -8.26 -11.02
C ASN A 477 10.72 -7.68 -11.99
N THR A 478 10.10 -6.56 -11.65
CA THR A 478 9.26 -5.82 -12.61
C THR A 478 10.08 -5.32 -13.79
N ARG A 479 9.55 -5.46 -15.01
CA ARG A 479 10.25 -5.12 -16.27
C ARG A 479 9.30 -4.52 -17.30
N ILE A 480 9.74 -3.44 -17.94
CA ILE A 480 9.08 -2.79 -19.09
C ILE A 480 10.00 -2.94 -20.31
N VAL A 481 9.63 -3.83 -21.24
CA VAL A 481 10.53 -4.32 -22.31
C VAL A 481 9.93 -4.21 -23.71
N GLY A 482 10.60 -3.51 -24.63
CA GLY A 482 10.22 -3.57 -26.04
C GLY A 482 8.87 -2.93 -26.37
N ASN A 483 8.37 -2.04 -25.52
CA ASN A 483 7.08 -1.38 -25.70
C ASN A 483 7.21 -0.11 -26.54
N ARG A 484 6.07 0.41 -26.98
CA ARG A 484 5.96 1.67 -27.73
C ARG A 484 4.97 2.59 -27.05
N PHE A 485 5.40 3.80 -26.75
CA PHE A 485 4.61 4.86 -26.10
C PHE A 485 4.55 6.04 -27.07
N ILE A 486 3.37 6.34 -27.61
CA ILE A 486 3.21 7.28 -28.72
C ILE A 486 2.09 8.29 -28.42
N ASP A 487 2.41 9.58 -28.47
CA ASP A 487 1.41 10.66 -28.35
C ASP A 487 0.61 10.61 -27.02
N ASN A 488 1.26 10.30 -25.90
CA ASN A 488 0.63 10.30 -24.56
C ASN A 488 0.71 11.69 -23.91
N GLY A 489 -0.27 12.03 -23.08
CA GLY A 489 -0.28 13.26 -22.31
C GLY A 489 -1.04 14.41 -22.96
N TYR A 490 -2.02 14.15 -23.85
CA TYR A 490 -2.75 15.22 -24.56
C TYR A 490 -3.55 16.14 -23.61
N GLY A 491 -3.81 15.71 -22.37
CA GLY A 491 -4.36 16.53 -21.29
C GLY A 491 -3.37 17.56 -20.71
N GLY A 492 -2.08 17.42 -21.04
CA GLY A 492 -0.97 18.24 -20.57
C GLY A 492 -0.29 17.62 -19.35
N GLY A 493 1.04 17.49 -19.40
CA GLY A 493 1.85 17.03 -18.26
C GLY A 493 2.05 15.51 -18.17
N GLY A 494 1.66 14.75 -19.20
CA GLY A 494 1.72 13.29 -19.16
C GLY A 494 3.06 12.72 -19.58
N ASP A 495 3.49 11.70 -18.83
CA ASP A 495 4.75 11.01 -19.01
C ASP A 495 4.58 9.74 -19.86
N GLY A 496 5.65 9.29 -20.53
CA GLY A 496 5.63 8.00 -21.22
C GLY A 496 5.56 6.84 -20.23
N ILE A 497 6.44 6.90 -19.23
CA ILE A 497 6.60 5.93 -18.16
C ILE A 497 6.85 6.74 -16.88
N ASP A 498 5.93 6.71 -15.90
CA ASP A 498 6.15 7.26 -14.56
C ASP A 498 6.37 6.15 -13.54
N LEU A 499 7.29 6.41 -12.60
CA LEU A 499 7.79 5.42 -11.65
C LEU A 499 7.90 6.04 -10.26
N SER A 500 7.26 5.44 -9.26
CA SER A 500 7.44 5.79 -7.85
C SER A 500 7.80 4.59 -6.99
N TRP A 501 8.70 4.76 -6.01
CA TRP A 501 9.11 3.72 -5.06
C TRP A 501 9.54 2.39 -5.68
N SER A 502 10.14 2.41 -6.87
CA SER A 502 10.25 1.24 -7.74
C SER A 502 11.69 0.86 -8.09
N LYS A 503 11.99 -0.45 -8.08
CA LYS A 503 13.29 -1.04 -8.48
C LYS A 503 13.11 -1.94 -9.70
N ILE A 504 13.07 -1.33 -10.88
CA ILE A 504 12.64 -2.02 -12.10
C ILE A 504 13.65 -1.90 -13.24
N VAL A 505 13.46 -2.70 -14.28
CA VAL A 505 14.21 -2.57 -15.54
C VAL A 505 13.32 -2.02 -16.64
N VAL A 506 13.74 -0.92 -17.25
CA VAL A 506 13.11 -0.30 -18.42
C VAL A 506 14.07 -0.43 -19.60
N GLU A 507 13.76 -1.32 -20.54
CA GLU A 507 14.70 -1.62 -21.64
C GLU A 507 14.07 -1.77 -23.02
N ASN A 508 14.82 -1.35 -24.04
CA ASN A 508 14.46 -1.51 -25.45
C ASN A 508 13.10 -0.89 -25.85
N ASN A 509 12.63 0.12 -25.11
CA ASN A 509 11.36 0.79 -25.39
C ASN A 509 11.54 1.93 -26.39
N THR A 510 10.48 2.25 -27.13
CA THR A 510 10.38 3.49 -27.93
C THR A 510 9.36 4.41 -27.29
N VAL A 511 9.79 5.59 -26.88
CA VAL A 511 8.95 6.66 -26.34
C VAL A 511 8.98 7.83 -27.31
N HIS A 512 7.83 8.28 -27.78
CA HIS A 512 7.73 9.28 -28.83
C HIS A 512 6.55 10.22 -28.57
N LYS A 513 6.81 11.53 -28.58
CA LYS A 513 5.78 12.58 -28.44
C LYS A 513 4.95 12.49 -27.16
N CYS A 514 5.58 12.23 -26.02
CA CYS A 514 4.96 12.46 -24.71
C CYS A 514 5.00 13.97 -24.39
N THR A 515 3.98 14.50 -23.72
CA THR A 515 3.90 15.97 -23.52
C THR A 515 4.81 16.50 -22.41
N ASP A 516 5.24 15.65 -21.48
CA ASP A 516 6.17 16.01 -20.41
C ASP A 516 7.45 15.17 -20.45
N LYS A 517 7.61 14.11 -19.64
CA LYS A 517 8.83 13.29 -19.61
C LYS A 517 8.66 12.01 -20.42
N GLY A 518 9.72 11.61 -21.12
CA GLY A 518 9.77 10.28 -21.74
C GLY A 518 9.81 9.17 -20.67
N VAL A 519 10.68 9.34 -19.68
CA VAL A 519 10.70 8.52 -18.46
C VAL A 519 10.84 9.42 -17.24
N SER A 520 9.90 9.30 -16.31
CA SER A 520 9.91 9.95 -15.01
C SER A 520 10.29 8.96 -13.93
N VAL A 521 11.22 9.36 -13.06
CA VAL A 521 11.69 8.55 -11.94
C VAL A 521 11.52 9.37 -10.66
N GLY A 522 10.47 9.07 -9.91
CA GLY A 522 10.10 9.73 -8.65
C GLY A 522 10.32 8.87 -7.41
N GLU A 523 10.28 9.55 -6.26
CA GLU A 523 10.24 9.04 -4.89
C GLU A 523 11.07 7.76 -4.64
N ASN A 524 12.37 7.94 -4.36
CA ASN A 524 13.30 6.88 -3.94
C ASN A 524 13.36 5.66 -4.89
N SER A 525 12.93 5.82 -6.14
CA SER A 525 13.03 4.79 -7.17
C SER A 525 14.49 4.55 -7.57
N LYS A 526 14.79 3.30 -7.93
CA LYS A 526 16.14 2.88 -8.34
C LYS A 526 16.13 2.04 -9.63
N PRO A 527 15.64 2.59 -10.76
CA PRO A 527 15.49 1.82 -11.99
C PRO A 527 16.81 1.67 -12.74
N ILE A 528 16.88 0.62 -13.55
CA ILE A 528 17.86 0.45 -14.62
C ILE A 528 17.16 0.77 -15.95
N ILE A 529 17.58 1.86 -16.59
CA ILE A 529 17.01 2.38 -17.84
C ILE A 529 18.04 2.22 -18.95
N LYS A 530 17.81 1.29 -19.88
CA LYS A 530 18.82 0.98 -20.91
C LYS A 530 18.28 0.70 -22.30
N ASN A 531 19.05 1.05 -23.32
CA ASN A 531 18.72 0.76 -24.73
C ASN A 531 17.37 1.32 -25.19
N ASN A 532 16.86 2.38 -24.55
CA ASN A 532 15.60 2.99 -24.95
C ASN A 532 15.83 4.08 -26.00
N LYS A 533 14.83 4.28 -26.86
CA LYS A 533 14.77 5.37 -27.83
C LYS A 533 13.69 6.36 -27.38
N ILE A 534 14.08 7.57 -27.04
CA ILE A 534 13.20 8.62 -26.50
C ILE A 534 13.27 9.83 -27.43
N GLU A 535 12.12 10.21 -28.01
CA GLU A 535 12.05 11.27 -29.02
C GLU A 535 10.88 12.22 -28.82
N GLN A 536 11.09 13.51 -29.10
CA GLN A 536 10.02 14.51 -29.19
C GLN A 536 9.16 14.64 -27.91
N CYS A 537 9.73 14.33 -26.75
CA CYS A 537 9.18 14.66 -25.43
C CYS A 537 9.72 16.01 -24.96
N ASP A 538 9.15 16.61 -23.90
CA ASP A 538 9.73 17.83 -23.32
C ASP A 538 11.04 17.51 -22.60
N ILE A 539 11.01 16.53 -21.69
CA ILE A 539 12.20 15.99 -21.01
C ILE A 539 12.42 14.54 -21.45
N GLY A 540 13.64 14.15 -21.77
CA GLY A 540 13.97 12.77 -22.11
C GLY A 540 13.81 11.85 -20.90
N ILE A 541 14.64 12.04 -19.87
CA ILE A 541 14.59 11.29 -18.61
C ILE A 541 14.70 12.28 -17.44
N ALA A 542 13.78 12.23 -16.48
CA ALA A 542 13.86 12.99 -15.23
C ALA A 542 14.08 12.07 -14.03
N VAL A 543 15.00 12.44 -13.13
CA VAL A 543 15.26 11.73 -11.87
C VAL A 543 15.01 12.66 -10.70
N LYS A 544 14.08 12.30 -9.82
CA LYS A 544 13.54 13.17 -8.79
C LYS A 544 13.54 12.53 -7.40
N ASP A 545 13.43 13.36 -6.37
CA ASP A 545 12.93 12.95 -5.05
C ASP A 545 13.67 11.72 -4.43
N SER A 546 14.96 11.88 -4.12
CA SER A 546 15.86 10.83 -3.59
C SER A 546 16.09 9.63 -4.53
N SER A 547 15.59 9.67 -5.76
CA SER A 547 15.75 8.55 -6.69
C SER A 547 17.16 8.44 -7.26
N VAL A 548 17.56 7.22 -7.59
CA VAL A 548 18.88 6.90 -8.15
C VAL A 548 18.73 6.05 -9.41
N ALA A 549 18.88 6.64 -10.59
CA ALA A 549 18.73 5.92 -11.86
C ALA A 549 20.09 5.49 -12.45
N GLN A 550 20.15 4.27 -12.97
CA GLN A 550 21.23 3.82 -13.86
C GLN A 550 20.75 3.93 -15.31
N ILE A 551 21.36 4.82 -16.09
CA ILE A 551 20.92 5.20 -17.43
C ILE A 551 22.01 4.82 -18.43
N THR A 552 21.81 3.76 -19.22
CA THR A 552 22.86 3.20 -20.07
C THR A 552 22.44 3.00 -21.53
N ASN A 553 23.24 3.48 -22.49
CA ASN A 553 23.03 3.22 -23.92
C ASN A 553 21.64 3.61 -24.44
N ASN A 554 21.09 4.75 -23.98
CA ASN A 554 19.83 5.28 -24.49
C ASN A 554 20.08 6.30 -25.62
N SER A 555 19.16 6.38 -26.57
CA SER A 555 19.12 7.40 -27.62
C SER A 555 18.04 8.42 -27.29
N ILE A 556 18.43 9.63 -26.91
CA ILE A 556 17.54 10.74 -26.55
C ILE A 556 17.68 11.81 -27.63
N ASN A 557 16.60 12.11 -28.36
CA ASN A 557 16.68 12.94 -29.54
C ASN A 557 15.49 13.91 -29.66
N GLN A 558 15.73 15.15 -30.08
CA GLN A 558 14.68 16.17 -30.27
C GLN A 558 13.82 16.42 -29.02
N VAL A 559 14.44 16.53 -27.85
CA VAL A 559 13.77 16.92 -26.60
C VAL A 559 14.26 18.29 -26.12
N ARG A 560 13.49 18.99 -25.27
CA ARG A 560 13.97 20.27 -24.68
C ARG A 560 15.12 20.01 -23.71
N ILE A 561 14.93 19.09 -22.75
CA ILE A 561 15.98 18.67 -21.81
C ILE A 561 16.27 17.17 -22.00
N GLY A 562 17.54 16.81 -22.22
CA GLY A 562 17.97 15.41 -22.36
C GLY A 562 17.75 14.61 -21.09
N VAL A 563 18.50 14.95 -20.03
CA VAL A 563 18.33 14.37 -18.68
C VAL A 563 18.23 15.47 -17.63
N ALA A 564 17.20 15.40 -16.79
CA ALA A 564 16.99 16.33 -15.68
C ALA A 564 17.13 15.61 -14.32
N ALA A 565 17.71 16.27 -13.31
CA ALA A 565 17.74 15.76 -11.95
C ALA A 565 17.38 16.86 -10.93
N TYR A 566 16.31 16.69 -10.17
CA TYR A 566 15.81 17.75 -9.27
C TYR A 566 14.97 17.23 -8.10
N GLN A 567 14.84 18.00 -7.04
CA GLN A 567 13.86 17.78 -5.97
C GLN A 567 12.52 18.39 -6.39
N LYS A 568 11.45 17.60 -6.45
CA LYS A 568 10.07 18.07 -6.70
C LYS A 568 9.31 18.23 -5.38
N LYS A 569 9.53 17.31 -4.43
CA LYS A 569 8.87 17.26 -3.12
C LYS A 569 9.91 17.49 -2.01
N ASP A 570 9.68 18.49 -1.15
CA ASP A 570 10.61 18.92 -0.10
C ASP A 570 10.97 17.82 0.93
N VAL A 571 10.11 16.80 1.06
CA VAL A 571 10.30 15.68 1.99
C VAL A 571 11.38 14.69 1.55
N PHE A 572 11.78 14.74 0.27
CA PHE A 572 12.84 13.93 -0.31
C PHE A 572 14.12 14.74 -0.51
N ALA A 573 15.21 14.11 -0.91
CA ALA A 573 16.42 14.78 -1.38
C ALA A 573 16.38 14.99 -2.91
N GLY A 574 17.41 15.56 -3.50
CA GLY A 574 17.54 15.66 -4.96
C GLY A 574 17.69 14.30 -5.66
N GLY A 575 17.53 14.30 -6.98
CA GLY A 575 17.70 13.11 -7.82
C GLY A 575 19.16 12.83 -8.18
N ASN A 576 19.48 11.55 -8.43
CA ASN A 576 20.81 11.11 -8.83
C ASN A 576 20.76 10.28 -10.11
N ALA A 577 21.26 10.84 -11.21
CA ALA A 577 21.34 10.17 -12.50
C ALA A 577 22.77 9.70 -12.79
N ASN A 578 22.96 8.40 -13.02
CA ASN A 578 24.25 7.81 -13.39
C ASN A 578 24.21 7.35 -14.85
N LEU A 579 24.93 8.06 -15.71
CA LEU A 579 24.87 7.93 -17.16
C LEU A 579 26.12 7.23 -17.70
N LYS A 580 25.91 6.31 -18.64
CA LYS A 580 26.97 5.65 -19.40
C LYS A 580 26.55 5.40 -20.85
N ASP A 581 27.40 5.72 -21.82
CA ASP A 581 27.20 5.42 -23.25
C ASP A 581 25.88 5.97 -23.86
N ASN A 582 25.31 7.06 -23.32
CA ASN A 582 24.05 7.63 -23.85
C ASN A 582 24.31 8.61 -25.01
N THR A 583 23.48 8.54 -26.05
CA THR A 583 23.50 9.49 -27.17
C THR A 583 22.39 10.51 -27.00
N ILE A 584 22.75 11.78 -26.79
CA ILE A 584 21.82 12.91 -26.67
C ILE A 584 22.06 13.85 -27.84
N THR A 585 21.05 14.06 -28.69
CA THR A 585 21.18 14.83 -29.94
C THR A 585 19.97 15.71 -30.20
N ASN A 586 20.18 16.83 -30.92
CA ASN A 586 19.11 17.77 -31.28
C ASN A 586 18.30 18.26 -30.05
N THR A 587 18.97 18.44 -28.92
CA THR A 587 18.40 18.90 -27.65
C THR A 587 18.78 20.34 -27.36
N ILE A 588 17.94 21.08 -26.63
CA ILE A 588 18.26 22.45 -26.21
C ILE A 588 19.23 22.41 -25.02
N ILE A 589 18.93 21.58 -24.02
CA ILE A 589 19.75 21.38 -22.83
C ILE A 589 20.05 19.89 -22.70
N ASN A 590 21.31 19.48 -22.74
CA ASN A 590 21.65 18.06 -22.61
C ASN A 590 21.40 17.54 -21.19
N TYR A 591 21.78 18.33 -20.19
CA TYR A 591 21.72 17.98 -18.77
C TYR A 591 21.28 19.19 -17.95
N GLU A 592 20.31 19.01 -17.05
CA GLU A 592 19.85 20.04 -16.13
C GLU A 592 19.75 19.46 -14.72
N LYS A 593 20.22 20.20 -13.71
CA LYS A 593 20.07 19.78 -12.31
C LYS A 593 19.95 20.96 -11.35
N ASP A 594 19.30 20.73 -10.21
CA ASP A 594 19.35 21.64 -9.07
C ASP A 594 20.61 21.42 -8.18
N ASP A 595 20.68 22.17 -7.08
CA ASP A 595 21.79 22.13 -6.12
C ASP A 595 21.79 20.88 -5.23
N LEU A 596 20.65 20.20 -5.09
CA LEU A 596 20.48 19.00 -4.26
C LEU A 596 20.71 17.71 -5.05
N SER A 597 20.81 17.82 -6.38
CA SER A 597 20.84 16.71 -7.30
C SER A 597 22.20 16.52 -7.98
N SER A 598 22.40 15.34 -8.54
CA SER A 598 23.64 14.96 -9.23
C SER A 598 23.38 14.26 -10.55
N ILE A 599 24.23 14.55 -11.54
CA ILE A 599 24.30 13.87 -12.83
C ILE A 599 25.75 13.46 -13.02
N ASN A 600 26.01 12.15 -12.99
CA ASN A 600 27.34 11.57 -13.14
C ASN A 600 27.45 10.94 -14.54
N ILE A 601 28.38 11.41 -15.36
CA ILE A 601 28.58 10.96 -16.75
C ILE A 601 29.88 10.15 -16.82
N GLN A 602 29.80 8.92 -17.30
CA GLN A 602 30.94 8.00 -17.48
C GLN A 602 31.27 7.76 -18.94
#